data_AF-A0A3Q9F429-F1
#
_entry.id   AF-A0A3Q9F429-F1
#
_cell.length_a   1.000
_cell.length_b   1.000
_cell.length_c   1.000
_cell.angle_alpha   90.00
_cell.angle_beta   90.00
_cell.angle_gamma   90.00
#
_symmetry.space_group_name_H-M   'P 1'
#
loop_
_entity.id
_entity.type
_entity.pdbx_description
1 polymer ?
#
loop_
_entity_poly.entity_id
_entity_poly.type
_entity_poly.pdbx_seq_one_letter_code
_entity_poly.pdbx_strand_id
1 'polypeptide(L)'
;MQELRIDRHEAQYRYYINSLLELDPTDKEVKLIYDIKFLTPFVGALVASFLNSQGYHVISEINDEGKQSASYAKNNNFFHFAESDKNIDNRNKDFSGSFTPIMKTPLDTYYRAEDNIVENVSKKISNVLSAGNDKVYRILEYIISELFRNIPEHSQCLEGWHCSQHWVHDDYIEAEIALIDYGRGFRESLNSTSKFQVLDDVEAIRLALEPGITAGIVDKSHLREGEKTEYLNSGYGLYAITELCKVLKGQYVIVSRGAIATKNGIEYLRGNLVFPGTAIKIKLRIPNKLSYDTFNSILQGIIKKGQHSSKSIKGAINIASPKSRSMGNY
;
A
#
# COMPACT_ATOMS: atom_id res chain seq x y z
N MET A 1 19.92 -13.40 20.15
CA MET A 1 19.64 -13.63 18.73
C MET A 1 18.34 -14.40 18.60
N GLN A 2 17.30 -13.71 18.14
CA GLN A 2 15.95 -14.22 17.96
C GLN A 2 15.82 -14.87 16.58
N GLU A 3 14.93 -15.86 16.42
CA GLU A 3 14.67 -16.47 15.11
C GLU A 3 13.37 -15.93 14.50
N LEU A 4 13.44 -15.51 13.24
CA LEU A 4 12.28 -15.18 12.41
C LEU A 4 12.22 -16.14 11.22
N ARG A 5 11.10 -16.84 11.04
CA ARG A 5 10.92 -17.82 9.96
C ARG A 5 10.01 -17.31 8.86
N ILE A 6 10.46 -17.44 7.62
CA ILE A 6 9.69 -17.18 6.41
C ILE A 6 9.46 -18.51 5.68
N ASP A 7 8.45 -19.26 6.12
CA ASP A 7 8.24 -20.68 5.76
C ASP A 7 6.75 -21.06 5.52
N ARG A 8 5.87 -20.06 5.39
CA ARG A 8 4.42 -20.22 5.23
C ARG A 8 3.94 -19.71 3.88
N HIS A 9 2.82 -20.26 3.43
CA HIS A 9 2.14 -19.77 2.24
C HIS A 9 1.67 -18.32 2.41
N GLU A 10 1.62 -17.54 1.32
CA GLU A 10 1.28 -16.10 1.33
C GLU A 10 -0.07 -15.76 1.99
N ALA A 11 -1.02 -16.69 1.96
CA ALA A 11 -2.34 -16.55 2.59
C ALA A 11 -2.24 -16.43 4.13
N GLN A 12 -1.10 -16.81 4.70
CA GLN A 12 -0.81 -16.74 6.14
C GLN A 12 -0.09 -15.43 6.52
N TYR A 13 -0.30 -14.33 5.81
CA TYR A 13 0.31 -13.02 6.12
C TYR A 13 0.17 -12.58 7.59
N ARG A 14 -0.88 -13.04 8.31
CA ARG A 14 -1.06 -12.80 9.75
C ARG A 14 0.03 -13.45 10.61
N TYR A 15 0.53 -14.61 10.20
CA TYR A 15 1.67 -15.25 10.86
C TYR A 15 2.87 -14.31 10.83
N TYR A 16 3.21 -13.76 9.66
CA TYR A 16 4.33 -12.83 9.53
C TYR A 16 4.13 -11.52 10.29
N ILE A 17 2.93 -10.94 10.27
CA ILE A 17 2.62 -9.74 11.08
C ILE A 17 2.87 -10.04 12.56
N ASN A 18 2.33 -11.14 13.08
CA ASN A 18 2.49 -11.49 14.49
C ASN A 18 3.96 -11.77 14.83
N SER A 19 4.67 -12.58 14.03
CA SER A 19 6.07 -12.92 14.27
C SER A 19 6.99 -11.70 14.26
N LEU A 20 6.72 -10.70 13.41
CA LEU A 20 7.49 -9.45 13.41
C LEU A 20 7.22 -8.61 14.66
N LEU A 21 5.95 -8.51 15.08
CA LEU A 21 5.54 -7.70 16.23
C LEU A 21 5.85 -8.37 17.58
N GLU A 22 6.10 -9.68 17.58
CA GLU A 22 6.52 -10.45 18.75
C GLU A 22 8.06 -10.44 18.95
N LEU A 23 8.84 -9.90 18.02
CA LEU A 23 10.28 -9.71 18.20
C LEU A 23 10.56 -8.77 19.38
N ASP A 24 11.46 -9.17 20.27
CA ASP A 24 11.96 -8.35 21.36
C ASP A 24 12.74 -7.15 20.79
N PRO A 25 12.27 -5.90 21.00
CA PRO A 25 12.93 -4.73 20.48
C PRO A 25 14.28 -4.43 21.15
N THR A 26 14.60 -5.07 22.28
CA THR A 26 15.86 -4.92 23.01
C THR A 26 16.96 -5.86 22.52
N ASP A 27 16.62 -7.02 21.94
CA ASP A 27 17.55 -7.91 21.24
C ASP A 27 17.50 -7.63 19.73
N LYS A 28 18.42 -6.79 19.24
CA LYS A 28 18.45 -6.40 17.83
C LYS A 28 18.99 -7.48 16.89
N GLU A 29 19.51 -8.60 17.39
CA GLU A 29 20.07 -9.66 16.56
C GLU A 29 18.98 -10.64 16.12
N VAL A 30 18.74 -10.74 14.81
CA VAL A 30 17.72 -11.62 14.22
C VAL A 30 18.36 -12.58 13.22
N LYS A 31 18.15 -13.88 13.44
CA LYS A 31 18.40 -14.91 12.44
C LYS A 31 17.15 -15.09 11.59
N LEU A 32 17.22 -14.72 10.31
CA LEU A 32 16.12 -14.85 9.36
C LEU A 32 16.24 -16.19 8.62
N ILE A 33 15.37 -17.15 8.95
CA ILE A 33 15.29 -18.43 8.25
C ILE A 33 14.36 -18.27 7.05
N TYR A 34 14.92 -18.28 5.85
CA TYR A 34 14.19 -18.16 4.59
C TYR A 34 13.96 -19.53 3.98
N ASP A 35 12.72 -20.01 4.04
CA ASP A 35 12.30 -21.35 3.60
C ASP A 35 10.93 -21.32 2.89
N ILE A 36 10.68 -20.27 2.11
CA ILE A 36 9.43 -20.09 1.37
C ILE A 36 9.64 -20.40 -0.10
N LYS A 37 8.71 -21.13 -0.72
CA LYS A 37 8.75 -21.46 -2.15
C LYS A 37 8.65 -20.23 -3.07
N PHE A 38 7.92 -19.20 -2.63
CA PHE A 38 7.73 -17.98 -3.39
C PHE A 38 7.45 -16.80 -2.47
N LEU A 39 8.29 -15.77 -2.55
CA LEU A 39 8.14 -14.55 -1.78
C LEU A 39 7.22 -13.56 -2.48
N THR A 40 6.02 -13.35 -1.93
CA THR A 40 5.07 -12.40 -2.52
C THR A 40 5.43 -10.95 -2.20
N PRO A 41 5.00 -9.98 -3.03
CA PRO A 41 5.26 -8.56 -2.79
C PRO A 41 4.91 -8.09 -1.38
N PHE A 42 3.73 -8.46 -0.86
CA PHE A 42 3.33 -8.02 0.47
C PHE A 42 4.19 -8.60 1.59
N VAL A 43 4.45 -9.92 1.58
CA VAL A 43 5.26 -10.55 2.62
C VAL A 43 6.70 -10.03 2.56
N GLY A 44 7.27 -9.93 1.34
CA GLY A 44 8.61 -9.41 1.12
C GLY A 44 8.77 -7.98 1.62
N ALA A 45 7.89 -7.06 1.19
CA ALA A 45 7.92 -5.67 1.63
C ALA A 45 7.68 -5.56 3.14
N LEU A 46 6.72 -6.27 3.71
CA LEU A 46 6.40 -6.25 5.14
C LEU A 46 7.61 -6.63 5.99
N VAL A 47 8.20 -7.80 5.72
CA VAL A 47 9.31 -8.31 6.52
C VAL A 47 10.57 -7.46 6.34
N ALA A 48 10.97 -7.19 5.10
CA ALA A 48 12.20 -6.46 4.83
C ALA A 48 12.12 -5.02 5.37
N SER A 49 11.00 -4.32 5.12
CA SER A 49 10.85 -2.95 5.60
C SER A 49 10.74 -2.86 7.12
N PHE A 50 10.16 -3.86 7.79
CA PHE A 50 10.01 -3.86 9.24
C PHE A 50 11.36 -4.05 9.92
N LEU A 51 12.10 -5.10 9.51
CA LEU A 51 13.43 -5.38 10.05
C LEU A 51 14.36 -4.17 9.88
N ASN A 52 14.35 -3.57 8.68
CA ASN A 52 15.13 -2.38 8.37
C ASN A 52 14.72 -1.17 9.21
N SER A 53 13.42 -0.85 9.25
CA SER A 53 12.91 0.37 9.88
C SER A 53 12.93 0.31 11.40
N GLN A 54 12.91 -0.90 11.98
CA GLN A 54 13.05 -1.12 13.42
C GLN A 54 14.52 -1.32 13.86
N GLY A 55 15.47 -1.24 12.92
CA GLY A 55 16.90 -1.26 13.19
C GLY A 55 17.43 -2.61 13.70
N TYR A 56 16.88 -3.72 13.21
CA TYR A 56 17.41 -5.05 13.52
C TYR A 56 18.68 -5.35 12.70
N HIS A 57 19.62 -6.08 13.30
CA HIS A 57 20.77 -6.68 12.65
C HIS A 57 20.39 -8.10 12.23
N VAL A 58 20.30 -8.33 10.92
CA VAL A 58 19.74 -9.57 10.37
C VAL A 58 20.83 -10.38 9.67
N ILE A 59 20.87 -11.68 9.98
CA ILE A 59 21.65 -12.67 9.24
C ILE A 59 20.67 -13.68 8.64
N SER A 60 20.66 -13.79 7.31
CA SER A 60 19.75 -14.72 6.62
C SER A 60 20.36 -16.11 6.44
N GLU A 61 19.58 -17.14 6.71
CA GLU A 61 19.86 -18.54 6.38
C GLU A 61 18.82 -19.02 5.36
N ILE A 62 19.27 -19.54 4.22
CA ILE A 62 18.40 -20.04 3.15
C ILE A 62 18.32 -21.56 3.23
N ASN A 63 17.12 -22.06 3.52
CA ASN A 63 16.82 -23.49 3.61
C ASN A 63 16.38 -24.06 2.26
N ASP A 64 16.08 -25.36 2.24
CA ASP A 64 15.87 -26.14 1.01
C ASP A 64 14.69 -25.66 0.15
N GLU A 65 13.54 -25.29 0.72
CA GLU A 65 12.45 -24.72 -0.06
C GLU A 65 12.80 -23.31 -0.54
N GLY A 66 13.45 -22.52 0.33
CA GLY A 66 13.90 -21.16 0.04
C GLY A 66 14.87 -21.07 -1.14
N LYS A 67 15.67 -22.11 -1.41
CA LYS A 67 16.58 -22.15 -2.57
C LYS A 67 15.85 -21.94 -3.91
N GLN A 68 14.58 -22.31 -4.01
CA GLN A 68 13.78 -22.16 -5.24
C GLN A 68 13.47 -20.70 -5.60
N SER A 69 13.34 -19.82 -4.60
CA SER A 69 13.06 -18.39 -4.80
C SER A 69 14.17 -17.47 -4.30
N ALA A 70 15.30 -17.99 -3.83
CA ALA A 70 16.43 -17.19 -3.34
C ALA A 70 16.95 -16.17 -4.36
N SER A 71 17.11 -16.58 -5.63
CA SER A 71 17.54 -15.67 -6.69
C SER A 71 16.53 -14.55 -6.94
N TYR A 72 15.23 -14.90 -6.95
CA TYR A 72 14.15 -13.92 -7.04
C TYR A 72 14.18 -12.97 -5.84
N ALA A 73 14.25 -13.47 -4.60
CA ALA A 73 14.28 -12.65 -3.39
C ALA A 73 15.47 -11.68 -3.37
N LYS A 74 16.65 -12.14 -3.81
CA LYS A 74 17.83 -11.27 -3.99
C LYS A 74 17.55 -10.17 -5.01
N ASN A 75 17.06 -10.51 -6.20
CA ASN A 75 16.72 -9.53 -7.24
C ASN A 75 15.54 -8.63 -6.86
N ASN A 76 14.68 -9.06 -5.94
CA ASN A 76 13.57 -8.29 -5.39
C ASN A 76 14.01 -7.38 -4.21
N ASN A 77 15.31 -7.25 -3.96
CA ASN A 77 15.90 -6.50 -2.85
C ASN A 77 15.50 -6.97 -1.44
N PHE A 78 14.97 -8.18 -1.30
CA PHE A 78 14.50 -8.68 0.00
C PHE A 78 15.62 -8.74 1.02
N PHE A 79 16.70 -9.48 0.71
CA PHE A 79 17.85 -9.61 1.61
C PHE A 79 18.57 -8.27 1.80
N HIS A 80 18.74 -7.48 0.74
CA HIS A 80 19.36 -6.16 0.80
C HIS A 80 18.70 -5.27 1.88
N PHE A 81 17.37 -5.19 1.87
CA PHE A 81 16.66 -4.38 2.86
C PHE A 81 16.54 -5.06 4.22
N ALA A 82 16.22 -6.36 4.28
CA ALA A 82 16.11 -7.09 5.54
C ALA A 82 17.42 -7.06 6.35
N GLU A 83 18.56 -7.20 5.69
CA GLU A 83 19.90 -7.19 6.30
C GLU A 83 20.48 -5.78 6.49
N SER A 84 19.73 -4.74 6.10
CA SER A 84 20.18 -3.35 6.13
C SER A 84 21.53 -3.14 5.40
N ASP A 85 21.72 -3.85 4.29
CA ASP A 85 22.92 -3.77 3.47
C ASP A 85 23.09 -2.35 2.92
N LYS A 86 24.24 -1.74 3.19
CA LYS A 86 24.57 -0.37 2.78
C LYS A 86 25.18 -0.31 1.39
N ASN A 87 25.55 -1.44 0.79
CA ASN A 87 26.12 -1.48 -0.53
C ASN A 87 25.02 -1.30 -1.59
N ILE A 88 24.98 -0.10 -2.18
CA ILE A 88 23.96 0.25 -3.17
C ILE A 88 24.08 -0.52 -4.49
N ASP A 89 25.23 -1.13 -4.76
CA ASP A 89 25.46 -1.93 -5.96
C ASP A 89 24.81 -3.32 -5.85
N ASN A 90 24.53 -3.77 -4.63
CA ASN A 90 23.76 -4.99 -4.38
C ASN A 90 22.25 -4.79 -4.58
N ARG A 91 21.80 -3.54 -4.73
CA ARG A 91 20.39 -3.18 -4.90
C ARG A 91 20.01 -3.19 -6.38
N ASN A 92 19.01 -4.00 -6.73
CA ASN A 92 18.32 -3.91 -8.00
C ASN A 92 17.51 -2.60 -8.06
N LYS A 93 17.78 -1.78 -9.08
CA LYS A 93 17.09 -0.50 -9.33
C LYS A 93 16.17 -0.57 -10.55
N ASP A 94 16.11 -1.71 -11.22
CA ASP A 94 15.43 -1.88 -12.49
C ASP A 94 13.96 -2.23 -12.27
N PHE A 95 13.08 -1.47 -12.92
CA PHE A 95 11.64 -1.72 -13.00
C PHE A 95 11.41 -2.48 -14.32
N SER A 96 11.59 -3.81 -14.29
CA SER A 96 11.57 -4.63 -15.50
C SER A 96 10.97 -6.02 -15.26
N GLY A 97 10.60 -6.68 -16.35
CA GLY A 97 9.99 -8.01 -16.29
C GLY A 97 8.59 -7.95 -15.67
N SER A 98 8.37 -8.76 -14.63
CA SER A 98 7.06 -8.93 -14.01
C SER A 98 6.88 -8.27 -12.65
N PHE A 99 7.91 -7.63 -12.10
CA PHE A 99 7.86 -7.08 -10.74
C PHE A 99 8.65 -5.77 -10.62
N THR A 100 8.26 -4.95 -9.64
CA THR A 100 9.10 -3.87 -9.14
C THR A 100 9.73 -4.35 -7.84
N PRO A 101 11.06 -4.28 -7.70
CA PRO A 101 11.73 -4.75 -6.50
C PRO A 101 11.22 -4.01 -5.26
N ILE A 102 11.51 -4.53 -4.07
CA ILE A 102 11.29 -3.77 -2.84
C ILE A 102 12.08 -2.48 -2.97
N MET A 103 11.44 -1.35 -2.72
CA MET A 103 12.03 -0.02 -2.80
C MET A 103 11.56 0.82 -1.63
N LYS A 104 12.49 1.58 -1.05
CA LYS A 104 12.20 2.72 -0.18
C LYS A 104 12.27 3.98 -1.02
N THR A 105 11.15 4.67 -1.18
CA THR A 105 11.03 5.88 -2.01
C THR A 105 10.83 7.11 -1.13
N PRO A 106 11.73 8.10 -1.20
CA PRO A 106 11.49 9.42 -0.62
C PRO A 106 10.33 10.13 -1.31
N LEU A 107 9.49 10.79 -0.52
CA LEU A 107 8.29 11.53 -0.88
C LEU A 107 8.31 12.96 -0.30
N ASP A 108 9.46 13.40 0.18
CA ASP A 108 9.74 14.75 0.69
C ASP A 108 9.51 15.86 -0.34
N THR A 109 9.70 15.52 -1.62
CA THR A 109 9.41 16.38 -2.77
C THR A 109 7.96 16.35 -3.24
N TYR A 110 7.03 15.73 -2.48
CA TYR A 110 5.62 15.71 -2.85
C TYR A 110 4.98 17.11 -2.77
N TYR A 111 4.22 17.44 -3.83
CA TYR A 111 3.36 18.60 -3.91
C TYR A 111 2.11 18.28 -4.75
N ARG A 112 1.04 19.04 -4.52
CA ARG A 112 -0.27 18.84 -5.15
C ARG A 112 -0.36 19.46 -6.54
N ALA A 113 0.47 19.02 -7.47
CA ALA A 113 0.35 19.38 -8.88
C ALA A 113 0.83 18.24 -9.79
N GLU A 114 0.83 18.47 -11.10
CA GLU A 114 1.30 17.53 -12.12
C GLU A 114 2.80 17.21 -11.97
N ASP A 115 3.18 16.04 -12.47
CA ASP A 115 4.55 15.53 -12.55
C ASP A 115 5.27 15.42 -11.19
N ASN A 116 4.47 15.35 -10.12
CA ASN A 116 4.97 15.12 -8.77
C ASN A 116 5.56 13.71 -8.61
N ILE A 117 6.32 13.51 -7.53
CA ILE A 117 7.00 12.23 -7.24
C ILE A 117 6.05 11.03 -7.19
N VAL A 118 4.82 11.20 -6.70
CA VAL A 118 3.83 10.12 -6.63
C VAL A 118 3.36 9.72 -8.03
N GLU A 119 3.09 10.67 -8.92
CA GLU A 119 2.72 10.36 -10.31
C GLU A 119 3.87 9.63 -11.03
N ASN A 120 5.10 10.10 -10.85
CA ASN A 120 6.28 9.48 -11.48
C ASN A 120 6.50 8.03 -11.03
N VAL A 121 6.34 7.75 -9.73
CA VAL A 121 6.47 6.40 -9.19
C VAL A 121 5.29 5.52 -9.63
N SER A 122 4.07 6.08 -9.65
CA SER A 122 2.88 5.37 -10.11
C SER A 122 2.99 4.95 -11.57
N LYS A 123 3.46 5.84 -12.45
CA LYS A 123 3.72 5.55 -13.87
C LYS A 123 4.73 4.41 -14.03
N LYS A 124 5.84 4.43 -13.28
CA LYS A 124 6.88 3.38 -13.32
C LYS A 124 6.35 2.02 -12.89
N ILE A 125 5.62 1.97 -11.77
CA ILE A 125 5.04 0.72 -11.26
C ILE A 125 3.98 0.20 -12.23
N SER A 126 3.10 1.06 -12.72
CA SER A 126 2.02 0.69 -13.65
C SER A 126 2.56 0.17 -14.97
N ASN A 127 3.67 0.71 -15.46
CA ASN A 127 4.33 0.24 -16.69
C ASN A 127 4.77 -1.22 -16.58
N VAL A 128 5.30 -1.61 -15.41
CA VAL A 128 5.69 -3.00 -15.16
C VAL A 128 4.45 -3.87 -14.98
N LEU A 129 3.50 -3.44 -14.14
CA LEU A 129 2.35 -4.24 -13.78
C LEU A 129 1.31 -4.42 -14.89
N SER A 130 1.29 -3.55 -15.88
CA SER A 130 0.35 -3.64 -17.01
C SER A 130 0.72 -4.69 -18.04
N ALA A 131 1.93 -5.26 -17.98
CA ALA A 131 2.45 -6.21 -18.97
C ALA A 131 2.26 -5.74 -20.43
N GLY A 132 2.38 -4.43 -20.68
CA GLY A 132 2.19 -3.83 -22.01
C GLY A 132 0.73 -3.60 -22.42
N ASN A 133 -0.24 -3.81 -21.52
CA ASN A 133 -1.64 -3.49 -21.77
C ASN A 133 -1.98 -2.07 -21.30
N ASP A 134 -2.10 -1.12 -22.25
CA ASP A 134 -2.38 0.29 -21.98
C ASP A 134 -3.66 0.55 -21.18
N LYS A 135 -4.68 -0.32 -21.32
CA LYS A 135 -5.94 -0.18 -20.56
C LYS A 135 -5.73 -0.54 -19.11
N VAL A 136 -4.98 -1.61 -18.85
CA VAL A 136 -4.61 -2.06 -17.50
C VAL A 136 -3.65 -1.06 -16.86
N TYR A 137 -2.73 -0.48 -17.64
CA TYR A 137 -1.83 0.59 -17.20
C TYR A 137 -2.58 1.75 -16.54
N ARG A 138 -3.57 2.33 -17.22
CA ARG A 138 -4.32 3.50 -16.72
C ARG A 138 -5.08 3.20 -15.43
N ILE A 139 -5.62 1.98 -15.33
CA ILE A 139 -6.32 1.51 -14.12
C ILE A 139 -5.34 1.43 -12.94
N LEU A 140 -4.19 0.81 -13.16
CA LEU A 140 -3.16 0.66 -12.13
C LEU A 140 -2.57 2.01 -11.73
N GLU A 141 -2.35 2.92 -12.68
CA GLU A 141 -1.82 4.26 -12.40
C GLU A 141 -2.73 5.02 -11.44
N TYR A 142 -4.05 4.99 -11.68
CA TYR A 142 -5.03 5.57 -10.77
C TYR A 142 -4.95 4.94 -9.37
N ILE A 143 -4.98 3.61 -9.27
CA ILE A 143 -4.98 2.90 -7.99
C ILE A 143 -3.69 3.19 -7.21
N ILE A 144 -2.54 3.09 -7.86
CA ILE A 144 -1.23 3.28 -7.22
C ILE A 144 -1.07 4.74 -6.81
N SER A 145 -1.50 5.70 -7.63
CA SER A 145 -1.42 7.11 -7.27
C SER A 145 -2.26 7.45 -6.04
N GLU A 146 -3.50 6.97 -5.95
CA GLU A 146 -4.36 7.19 -4.77
C GLU A 146 -3.80 6.49 -3.51
N LEU A 147 -3.13 5.34 -3.66
CA LEU A 147 -2.43 4.69 -2.54
C LEU A 147 -1.22 5.52 -2.05
N PHE A 148 -0.30 5.87 -2.95
CA PHE A 148 0.93 6.56 -2.61
C PHE A 148 0.70 7.96 -2.05
N ARG A 149 -0.30 8.70 -2.58
CA ARG A 149 -0.67 10.03 -2.07
C ARG A 149 -1.03 10.01 -0.59
N ASN A 150 -1.54 8.89 -0.07
CA ASN A 150 -1.92 8.81 1.34
C ASN A 150 -0.72 8.98 2.27
N ILE A 151 0.48 8.60 1.86
CA ILE A 151 1.68 8.66 2.72
C ILE A 151 2.02 10.12 3.06
N PRO A 152 2.43 10.98 2.10
CA PRO A 152 2.82 12.35 2.42
C PRO A 152 1.63 13.21 2.88
N GLU A 153 0.39 12.82 2.57
CA GLU A 153 -0.80 13.56 3.01
C GLU A 153 -1.26 13.24 4.44
N HIS A 154 -1.06 12.00 4.92
CA HIS A 154 -1.66 11.54 6.18
C HIS A 154 -0.71 10.89 7.17
N SER A 155 0.40 10.30 6.71
CA SER A 155 1.24 9.48 7.58
C SER A 155 2.19 10.28 8.48
N GLN A 156 2.47 11.55 8.14
CA GLN A 156 3.61 12.34 8.65
C GLN A 156 4.99 11.69 8.40
N CYS A 157 5.04 10.67 7.54
CA CYS A 157 6.26 10.11 6.98
C CYS A 157 6.48 10.70 5.58
N LEU A 158 7.76 10.88 5.21
CA LEU A 158 8.17 11.35 3.88
C LEU A 158 8.86 10.23 3.10
N GLU A 159 8.61 8.97 3.45
CA GLU A 159 9.15 7.81 2.76
C GLU A 159 8.08 6.71 2.68
N GLY A 160 8.02 6.01 1.55
CA GLY A 160 7.14 4.88 1.34
C GLY A 160 7.92 3.65 0.89
N TRP A 161 7.66 2.52 1.55
CA TRP A 161 8.14 1.21 1.15
C TRP A 161 7.14 0.57 0.20
N HIS A 162 7.60 0.05 -0.93
CA HIS A 162 6.71 -0.61 -1.88
C HIS A 162 7.38 -1.78 -2.58
N CYS A 163 6.55 -2.71 -3.02
CA CYS A 163 6.92 -3.81 -3.89
C CYS A 163 5.67 -4.21 -4.68
N SER A 164 5.84 -4.67 -5.91
CA SER A 164 4.70 -5.08 -6.71
C SER A 164 5.06 -6.14 -7.73
N GLN A 165 4.08 -6.93 -8.14
CA GLN A 165 4.26 -7.94 -9.17
C GLN A 165 2.96 -8.19 -9.93
N HIS A 166 3.09 -8.56 -11.21
CA HIS A 166 1.98 -9.06 -12.01
C HIS A 166 2.15 -10.53 -12.41
N TRP A 167 1.03 -11.16 -12.75
CA TRP A 167 0.94 -12.47 -13.39
C TRP A 167 -0.04 -12.37 -14.56
N VAL A 168 0.41 -12.77 -15.75
CA VAL A 168 -0.42 -12.74 -16.97
C VAL A 168 -1.19 -14.06 -17.07
N HIS A 169 -2.49 -13.95 -17.26
CA HIS A 169 -3.39 -15.06 -17.59
C HIS A 169 -4.10 -14.76 -18.92
N ASP A 170 -4.72 -15.78 -19.51
CA ASP A 170 -5.36 -15.69 -20.84
C ASP A 170 -6.38 -14.54 -20.92
N ASP A 171 -7.21 -14.37 -19.89
CA ASP A 171 -8.30 -13.40 -19.88
C ASP A 171 -8.09 -12.18 -18.98
N TYR A 172 -7.05 -12.17 -18.13
CA TYR A 172 -6.80 -11.09 -17.18
C TYR A 172 -5.33 -10.98 -16.76
N ILE A 173 -4.96 -9.81 -16.26
CA ILE A 173 -3.70 -9.59 -15.54
C ILE A 173 -4.00 -9.58 -14.05
N GLU A 174 -3.35 -10.45 -13.28
CA GLU A 174 -3.34 -10.38 -11.82
C GLU A 174 -2.22 -9.44 -11.40
N ALA A 175 -2.48 -8.50 -10.49
CA ALA A 175 -1.47 -7.59 -9.96
C ALA A 175 -1.56 -7.54 -8.44
N GLU A 176 -0.42 -7.62 -7.75
CA GLU A 176 -0.28 -7.37 -6.32
C GLU A 176 0.61 -6.15 -6.07
N ILE A 177 0.12 -5.23 -5.24
CA ILE A 177 0.79 -4.02 -4.81
C ILE A 177 0.89 -4.05 -3.30
N ALA A 178 2.10 -3.90 -2.77
CA ALA A 178 2.39 -3.68 -1.37
C ALA A 178 2.87 -2.25 -1.16
N LEU A 179 2.28 -1.55 -0.18
CA LEU A 179 2.68 -0.19 0.21
C LEU A 179 2.69 -0.09 1.74
N ILE A 180 3.81 0.36 2.31
CA ILE A 180 4.02 0.41 3.76
C ILE A 180 4.67 1.74 4.12
N ASP A 181 4.13 2.39 5.14
CA ASP A 181 4.75 3.53 5.82
C ASP A 181 4.91 3.22 7.32
N TYR A 182 5.92 3.82 7.93
CA TYR A 182 6.17 3.76 9.37
C TYR A 182 5.78 5.10 10.04
N GLY A 183 4.63 5.65 9.62
CA GLY A 183 4.08 6.89 10.12
C GLY A 183 3.10 6.70 11.28
N ARG A 184 2.21 7.68 11.42
CA ARG A 184 1.32 7.80 12.59
C ARG A 184 0.08 6.87 12.58
N GLY A 185 -0.21 6.23 11.45
CA GLY A 185 -1.40 5.39 11.28
C GLY A 185 -2.73 6.16 11.27
N PHE A 186 -3.84 5.45 11.06
CA PHE A 186 -5.13 6.09 10.77
C PHE A 186 -5.74 6.83 11.96
N ARG A 187 -5.70 6.26 13.17
CA ARG A 187 -6.33 6.88 14.34
C ARG A 187 -5.74 8.24 14.67
N GLU A 188 -4.41 8.28 14.77
CA GLU A 188 -3.67 9.51 15.02
C GLU A 188 -3.85 10.52 13.87
N SER A 189 -3.91 10.02 12.63
CA SER A 189 -4.17 10.90 11.48
C SER A 189 -5.54 11.56 11.52
N LEU A 190 -6.62 10.79 11.71
CA LEU A 190 -7.98 11.34 11.77
C LEU A 190 -8.15 12.32 12.94
N ASN A 191 -7.58 11.99 14.10
CA ASN A 191 -7.60 12.84 15.28
C ASN A 191 -6.66 14.06 15.21
N SER A 192 -5.85 14.20 14.15
CA SER A 192 -5.04 15.41 13.96
C SER A 192 -5.86 16.64 13.54
N THR A 193 -7.17 16.47 13.35
CA THR A 193 -8.13 17.54 13.08
C THR A 193 -9.24 17.48 14.12
N SER A 194 -9.88 18.60 14.43
CA SER A 194 -11.03 18.65 15.34
C SER A 194 -12.32 18.05 14.74
N LYS A 195 -12.27 17.52 13.51
CA LYS A 195 -13.43 16.96 12.80
C LYS A 195 -13.87 15.61 13.36
N PHE A 196 -12.93 14.85 13.94
CA PHE A 196 -13.14 13.48 14.39
C PHE A 196 -12.73 13.31 15.85
N GLN A 197 -13.33 12.31 16.49
CA GLN A 197 -12.99 11.85 17.84
C GLN A 197 -12.99 10.32 17.80
N VAL A 198 -11.94 9.78 17.18
CA VAL A 198 -11.79 8.34 16.94
C VAL A 198 -11.20 7.69 18.19
N LEU A 199 -11.90 6.67 18.71
CA LEU A 199 -11.59 6.07 20.01
C LEU A 199 -10.46 5.03 19.89
N ASP A 200 -10.57 4.14 18.92
CA ASP A 200 -9.65 3.01 18.74
C ASP A 200 -9.28 2.74 17.28
N ASP A 201 -8.34 1.83 17.07
CA ASP A 201 -7.76 1.56 15.75
C ASP A 201 -8.73 0.80 14.82
N VAL A 202 -9.68 0.03 15.37
CA VAL A 202 -10.72 -0.65 14.57
C VAL A 202 -11.71 0.39 14.04
N GLU A 203 -12.15 1.32 14.89
CA GLU A 203 -12.97 2.45 14.49
C GLU A 203 -12.22 3.33 13.47
N ALA A 204 -10.92 3.56 13.65
CA ALA A 204 -10.12 4.34 12.72
C ALA A 204 -10.09 3.73 11.33
N ILE A 205 -9.84 2.41 11.20
CA ILE A 205 -9.90 1.75 9.89
C ILE A 205 -11.31 1.78 9.33
N ARG A 206 -12.34 1.53 10.15
CA ARG A 206 -13.73 1.59 9.71
C ARG A 206 -14.06 2.95 9.09
N LEU A 207 -13.72 4.04 9.78
CA LEU A 207 -13.94 5.40 9.30
C LEU A 207 -13.07 5.73 8.06
N ALA A 208 -11.80 5.34 8.04
CA ALA A 208 -10.91 5.61 6.90
C ALA A 208 -11.35 4.90 5.60
N LEU A 209 -12.14 3.82 5.71
CA LEU A 209 -12.74 3.13 4.58
C LEU A 209 -14.10 3.70 4.16
N GLU A 210 -14.69 4.61 4.92
CA GLU A 210 -15.93 5.30 4.54
C GLU A 210 -15.66 6.42 3.52
N PRO A 211 -16.58 6.66 2.58
CA PRO A 211 -16.42 7.71 1.58
C PRO A 211 -16.46 9.10 2.23
N GLY A 212 -15.52 9.96 1.84
CA GLY A 212 -15.47 11.36 2.26
C GLY A 212 -14.73 11.59 3.57
N ILE A 213 -14.23 10.55 4.23
CA ILE A 213 -13.48 10.70 5.49
C ILE A 213 -12.01 10.99 5.20
N THR A 214 -11.51 12.10 5.72
CA THR A 214 -10.12 12.51 5.55
C THR A 214 -9.70 13.60 6.54
N ALA A 215 -8.46 13.52 7.01
CA ALA A 215 -7.77 14.56 7.77
C ALA A 215 -6.88 15.46 6.87
N GLY A 216 -6.90 15.24 5.55
CA GLY A 216 -6.04 15.94 4.60
C GLY A 216 -6.50 17.37 4.27
N ILE A 217 -5.73 18.02 3.40
CA ILE A 217 -6.04 19.36 2.91
C ILE A 217 -7.21 19.31 1.90
N VAL A 218 -8.31 19.97 2.27
CA VAL A 218 -9.61 19.94 1.56
C VAL A 218 -10.08 21.33 1.16
N ASP A 219 -9.41 22.38 1.65
CA ASP A 219 -9.70 23.78 1.36
C ASP A 219 -8.53 24.37 0.55
N LYS A 220 -8.87 25.12 -0.50
CA LYS A 220 -7.94 25.85 -1.34
C LYS A 220 -7.10 26.86 -0.54
N SER A 221 -7.62 27.38 0.57
CA SER A 221 -6.92 28.35 1.42
C SER A 221 -5.66 27.76 2.09
N HIS A 222 -5.56 26.43 2.16
CA HIS A 222 -4.42 25.72 2.73
C HIS A 222 -3.46 25.15 1.66
N LEU A 223 -3.67 25.49 0.38
CA LEU A 223 -2.74 25.12 -0.69
C LEU A 223 -1.50 26.02 -0.65
N ARG A 224 -0.35 25.41 -0.91
CA ARG A 224 0.89 26.16 -1.13
C ARG A 224 0.90 26.78 -2.53
N GLU A 225 1.76 27.77 -2.75
CA GLU A 225 2.00 28.32 -4.08
C GLU A 225 2.37 27.21 -5.08
N GLY A 226 1.75 27.24 -6.26
CA GLY A 226 1.93 26.21 -7.30
C GLY A 226 1.11 24.93 -7.12
N GLU A 227 0.42 24.74 -5.99
CA GLU A 227 -0.50 23.60 -5.81
C GLU A 227 -1.87 23.86 -6.47
N LYS A 228 -2.44 22.83 -7.07
CA LYS A 228 -3.69 22.87 -7.84
C LYS A 228 -4.86 22.29 -7.03
N THR A 229 -6.03 22.92 -7.14
CA THR A 229 -7.26 22.53 -6.43
C THR A 229 -7.78 21.15 -6.82
N GLU A 230 -7.46 20.66 -8.01
CA GLU A 230 -7.83 19.33 -8.49
C GLU A 230 -7.20 18.18 -7.68
N TYR A 231 -6.06 18.45 -7.03
CA TYR A 231 -5.35 17.53 -6.14
C TYR A 231 -5.78 17.68 -4.67
N LEU A 232 -6.80 18.48 -4.34
CA LEU A 232 -7.34 18.50 -2.99
C LEU A 232 -7.80 17.09 -2.57
N ASN A 233 -7.54 16.75 -1.31
CA ASN A 233 -8.01 15.50 -0.76
C ASN A 233 -9.53 15.56 -0.62
N SER A 234 -10.20 14.44 -0.87
CA SER A 234 -11.65 14.33 -0.70
C SER A 234 -12.08 13.14 0.14
N GLY A 235 -11.17 12.26 0.57
CA GLY A 235 -11.50 11.06 1.34
C GLY A 235 -12.15 9.94 0.52
N TYR A 236 -11.98 9.92 -0.80
CA TYR A 236 -12.59 8.89 -1.68
C TYR A 236 -11.60 7.83 -2.18
N GLY A 237 -10.29 8.08 -2.17
CA GLY A 237 -9.31 7.18 -2.80
C GLY A 237 -9.33 5.76 -2.22
N LEU A 238 -9.13 5.62 -0.91
CA LEU A 238 -9.10 4.30 -0.27
C LEU A 238 -10.46 3.59 -0.31
N TYR A 239 -11.57 4.34 -0.16
CA TYR A 239 -12.92 3.83 -0.39
C TYR A 239 -13.08 3.26 -1.81
N ALA A 240 -12.70 4.03 -2.84
CA ALA A 240 -12.81 3.62 -4.22
C ALA A 240 -11.97 2.37 -4.52
N ILE A 241 -10.74 2.31 -4.02
CA ILE A 241 -9.85 1.15 -4.18
C ILE A 241 -10.44 -0.11 -3.53
N THR A 242 -11.00 0.00 -2.32
CA THR A 242 -11.57 -1.16 -1.63
C THR A 242 -12.89 -1.63 -2.26
N GLU A 243 -13.71 -0.72 -2.80
CA GLU A 243 -14.87 -1.09 -3.63
C GLU A 243 -14.46 -1.70 -4.98
N LEU A 244 -13.41 -1.19 -5.64
CA LEU A 244 -12.85 -1.78 -6.84
C LEU A 244 -12.35 -3.21 -6.60
N CYS A 245 -11.75 -3.49 -5.44
CA CYS A 245 -11.39 -4.85 -5.05
C CYS A 245 -12.62 -5.78 -5.04
N LYS A 246 -13.78 -5.30 -4.59
CA LYS A 246 -15.02 -6.10 -4.60
C LYS A 246 -15.49 -6.36 -6.03
N VAL A 247 -15.50 -5.33 -6.89
CA VAL A 247 -15.97 -5.44 -8.28
C VAL A 247 -15.05 -6.31 -9.14
N LEU A 248 -13.74 -6.19 -8.96
CA LEU A 248 -12.71 -6.90 -9.74
C LEU A 248 -12.29 -8.24 -9.11
N LYS A 249 -13.07 -8.77 -8.15
CA LYS A 249 -12.78 -10.03 -7.43
C LYS A 249 -11.38 -10.06 -6.82
N GLY A 250 -10.90 -8.90 -6.41
CA GLY A 250 -9.62 -8.69 -5.74
C GLY A 250 -9.67 -8.92 -4.24
N GLN A 251 -8.56 -8.61 -3.61
CA GLN A 251 -8.34 -8.73 -2.17
C GLN A 251 -7.58 -7.50 -1.67
N TYR A 252 -7.85 -7.12 -0.44
CA TYR A 252 -7.03 -6.15 0.27
C TYR A 252 -6.71 -6.67 1.68
N VAL A 253 -5.56 -6.24 2.18
CA VAL A 253 -5.18 -6.32 3.59
C VAL A 253 -4.68 -4.95 3.98
N ILE A 254 -5.26 -4.35 5.02
CA ILE A 254 -4.84 -3.05 5.54
C ILE A 254 -4.57 -3.22 7.01
N VAL A 255 -3.33 -3.03 7.43
CA VAL A 255 -2.91 -3.02 8.83
C VAL A 255 -2.62 -1.58 9.19
N SER A 256 -3.16 -1.08 10.29
CA SER A 256 -2.77 0.22 10.84
C SER A 256 -2.82 0.15 12.36
N ARG A 257 -1.69 0.46 13.01
CA ARG A 257 -1.56 0.35 14.47
C ARG A 257 -2.08 -1.01 14.98
N GLY A 258 -3.02 -1.03 15.93
CA GLY A 258 -3.56 -2.24 16.54
C GLY A 258 -4.67 -2.96 15.77
N ALA A 259 -4.96 -2.59 14.52
CA ALA A 259 -6.09 -3.16 13.78
C ALA A 259 -5.72 -3.62 12.35
N ILE A 260 -6.55 -4.52 11.83
CA ILE A 260 -6.43 -5.09 10.48
C ILE A 260 -7.80 -5.17 9.81
N ALA A 261 -7.88 -4.71 8.56
CA ALA A 261 -9.03 -4.89 7.68
C ALA A 261 -8.72 -5.83 6.54
N THR A 262 -9.67 -6.71 6.27
CA THR A 262 -9.65 -7.66 5.15
C THR A 262 -11.04 -7.75 4.54
N LYS A 263 -11.22 -8.57 3.50
CA LYS A 263 -12.55 -8.89 2.96
C LYS A 263 -13.51 -9.52 3.98
N ASN A 264 -13.00 -10.10 5.07
CA ASN A 264 -13.80 -10.77 6.10
C ASN A 264 -14.26 -9.80 7.21
N GLY A 265 -13.82 -8.55 7.20
CA GLY A 265 -14.12 -7.56 8.23
C GLY A 265 -12.88 -6.87 8.78
N ILE A 266 -13.12 -6.09 9.84
CA ILE A 266 -12.11 -5.31 10.57
C ILE A 266 -12.05 -5.85 11.99
N GLU A 267 -10.85 -6.10 12.49
CA GLU A 267 -10.63 -6.65 13.82
C GLU A 267 -9.30 -6.14 14.41
N TYR A 268 -9.12 -6.32 15.71
CA TYR A 268 -7.83 -6.05 16.36
C TYR A 268 -6.78 -7.07 15.95
N LEU A 269 -5.52 -6.64 15.94
CA LEU A 269 -4.39 -7.55 15.89
C LEU A 269 -4.36 -8.46 17.13
N ARG A 270 -3.78 -9.65 16.98
CA ARG A 270 -3.66 -10.62 18.07
C ARG A 270 -2.91 -10.00 19.25
N GLY A 271 -3.33 -10.30 20.47
CA GLY A 271 -2.55 -9.98 21.68
C GLY A 271 -2.28 -8.49 21.91
N ASN A 272 -3.12 -7.60 21.39
CA ASN A 272 -2.92 -6.14 21.43
C ASN A 272 -1.61 -5.69 20.76
N LEU A 273 -1.06 -6.47 19.82
CA LEU A 273 0.10 -6.09 19.03
C LEU A 273 -0.20 -4.80 18.24
N VAL A 274 0.80 -3.96 18.06
CA VAL A 274 0.66 -2.65 17.40
C VAL A 274 1.68 -2.53 16.28
N PHE A 275 1.20 -2.48 15.03
CA PHE A 275 2.07 -2.21 13.89
C PHE A 275 2.55 -0.74 13.91
N PRO A 276 3.86 -0.47 13.75
CA PRO A 276 4.42 0.88 13.86
C PRO A 276 4.19 1.74 12.60
N GLY A 277 2.97 1.76 12.07
CA GLY A 277 2.61 2.52 10.88
C GLY A 277 1.36 1.99 10.19
N THR A 278 1.39 1.96 8.86
CA THR A 278 0.34 1.37 8.00
C THR A 278 0.96 0.46 6.95
N ALA A 279 0.38 -0.73 6.74
CA ALA A 279 0.76 -1.65 5.68
C ALA A 279 -0.46 -2.04 4.85
N ILE A 280 -0.37 -1.89 3.53
CA ILE A 280 -1.46 -2.15 2.59
C ILE A 280 -1.01 -3.18 1.55
N LYS A 281 -1.81 -4.22 1.36
CA LYS A 281 -1.83 -5.12 0.20
C LYS A 281 -3.06 -4.82 -0.63
N ILE A 282 -2.90 -4.62 -1.93
CA ILE A 282 -3.98 -4.67 -2.91
C ILE A 282 -3.63 -5.75 -3.93
N LYS A 283 -4.55 -6.70 -4.15
CA LYS A 283 -4.43 -7.73 -5.18
C LYS A 283 -5.66 -7.71 -6.07
N LEU A 284 -5.49 -7.55 -7.38
CA LEU A 284 -6.57 -7.36 -8.33
C LEU A 284 -6.44 -8.30 -9.51
N ARG A 285 -7.58 -8.67 -10.12
CA ARG A 285 -7.64 -9.35 -11.42
C ARG A 285 -8.30 -8.41 -12.41
N ILE A 286 -7.51 -7.87 -13.33
CA ILE A 286 -7.96 -6.86 -14.29
C ILE A 286 -8.17 -7.56 -15.63
N PRO A 287 -9.42 -7.69 -16.12
CA PRO A 287 -9.68 -8.35 -17.40
C PRO A 287 -8.95 -7.66 -18.55
N ASN A 288 -8.33 -8.44 -19.44
CA ASN A 288 -7.54 -7.93 -20.57
C ASN A 288 -8.39 -7.05 -21.51
N LYS A 289 -9.69 -7.36 -21.60
CA LYS A 289 -10.67 -6.67 -22.45
C LYS A 289 -11.40 -5.52 -21.75
N LEU A 290 -11.13 -5.27 -20.46
CA LEU A 290 -11.79 -4.18 -19.73
C LEU A 290 -11.44 -2.84 -20.38
N SER A 291 -12.44 -2.19 -20.98
CA SER A 291 -12.23 -0.90 -21.63
C SER A 291 -12.09 0.23 -20.61
N TYR A 292 -11.43 1.31 -21.02
CA TYR A 292 -11.34 2.52 -20.23
C TYR A 292 -12.72 3.07 -19.87
N ASP A 293 -13.66 3.13 -20.82
CA ASP A 293 -15.00 3.65 -20.59
C ASP A 293 -15.81 2.78 -19.61
N THR A 294 -15.66 1.45 -19.72
CA THR A 294 -16.29 0.52 -18.79
C THR A 294 -15.74 0.69 -17.38
N PHE A 295 -14.41 0.76 -17.22
CA PHE A 295 -13.82 0.99 -15.90
C PHE A 295 -14.20 2.37 -15.34
N ASN A 296 -14.17 3.43 -16.16
CA ASN A 296 -14.58 4.76 -15.75
C ASN A 296 -16.05 4.78 -15.31
N SER A 297 -16.93 4.05 -16.01
CA SER A 297 -18.33 3.89 -15.61
C SER A 297 -18.47 3.17 -14.27
N ILE A 298 -17.68 2.12 -14.02
CA ILE A 298 -17.62 1.42 -12.73
C ILE A 298 -17.16 2.39 -11.63
N LEU A 299 -16.07 3.11 -11.86
CA LEU A 299 -15.51 4.07 -10.91
C LEU A 299 -16.51 5.19 -10.59
N GLN A 300 -17.14 5.79 -11.59
CA GLN A 300 -18.18 6.81 -11.41
C GLN A 300 -19.38 6.26 -10.62
N GLY A 301 -19.77 5.00 -10.86
CA GLY A 301 -20.81 4.32 -10.07
C GLY A 301 -20.43 4.21 -8.60
N ILE A 302 -19.19 3.78 -8.31
CA ILE A 302 -18.64 3.70 -6.95
C ILE A 302 -18.63 5.09 -6.29
N ILE A 303 -18.07 6.09 -6.96
CA ILE A 303 -17.98 7.45 -6.42
C ILE A 303 -19.37 8.05 -6.17
N LYS A 304 -20.32 7.89 -7.10
CA LYS A 304 -21.70 8.37 -6.94
C LYS A 304 -22.39 7.73 -5.74
N LYS A 305 -22.20 6.43 -5.53
CA LYS A 305 -22.70 5.72 -4.34
C LYS A 305 -22.04 6.26 -3.08
N GLY A 306 -20.72 6.44 -3.09
CA GLY A 306 -19.97 7.03 -1.99
C GLY A 306 -20.47 8.43 -1.60
N GLN A 307 -20.68 9.31 -2.58
CA GLN A 307 -21.19 10.66 -2.36
C GLN A 307 -22.64 10.69 -1.84
N HIS A 308 -23.43 9.66 -2.15
CA HIS A 308 -24.76 9.52 -1.57
C HIS A 308 -24.66 9.09 -0.10
N SER A 309 -23.86 8.05 0.19
CA SER A 309 -23.65 7.52 1.54
C SER A 309 -22.97 8.52 2.49
N SER A 310 -22.00 9.30 2.00
CA SER A 310 -21.25 10.27 2.82
C SER A 310 -22.14 11.33 3.47
N LYS A 311 -23.31 11.64 2.88
CA LYS A 311 -24.26 12.63 3.41
C LYS A 311 -24.78 12.27 4.81
N SER A 312 -24.82 10.98 5.13
CA SER A 312 -25.19 10.48 6.46
C SER A 312 -24.01 10.29 7.41
N ILE A 313 -22.78 10.56 6.96
CA ILE A 313 -21.57 10.32 7.74
C ILE A 313 -21.06 11.65 8.31
N LYS A 314 -21.02 11.75 9.64
CA LYS A 314 -20.55 12.95 10.33
C LYS A 314 -19.09 13.24 9.97
N GLY A 315 -18.81 14.47 9.56
CA GLY A 315 -17.46 14.93 9.20
C GLY A 315 -16.99 14.53 7.80
N ALA A 316 -17.81 13.80 7.03
CA ALA A 316 -17.46 13.39 5.67
C ALA A 316 -17.67 14.50 4.63
N ILE A 317 -16.85 14.47 3.59
CA ILE A 317 -16.94 15.34 2.42
C ILE A 317 -17.88 14.70 1.40
N ASN A 318 -18.92 15.45 1.00
CA ASN A 318 -19.99 14.93 0.14
C ASN A 318 -19.69 14.98 -1.36
N ILE A 319 -18.53 15.50 -1.73
CA ILE A 319 -18.15 15.83 -3.09
C ILE A 319 -16.71 15.34 -3.29
N ALA A 320 -16.55 14.25 -4.04
CA ALA A 320 -15.21 13.75 -4.42
C ALA A 320 -14.46 14.80 -5.24
N SER A 321 -13.13 14.86 -5.13
CA SER A 321 -12.31 15.78 -5.93
C SER A 321 -12.23 15.32 -7.40
N PRO A 322 -11.91 16.22 -8.35
CA PRO A 322 -11.77 15.85 -9.76
C PRO A 322 -10.83 14.65 -9.97
N LYS A 323 -9.65 14.64 -9.32
CA LYS A 323 -8.68 13.55 -9.43
C LYS A 323 -9.21 12.20 -8.92
N SER A 324 -10.05 12.20 -7.88
CA SER A 324 -10.66 10.96 -7.37
C SER A 324 -11.83 10.47 -8.24
N ARG A 325 -12.43 11.32 -9.09
CA ARG A 325 -13.57 10.98 -9.95
C ARG A 325 -13.16 10.31 -11.27
N SER A 326 -12.03 10.70 -11.84
CA SER A 326 -11.61 10.24 -13.16
C SER A 326 -10.14 9.88 -13.16
N MET A 327 -9.80 8.79 -13.87
CA MET A 327 -8.44 8.59 -14.38
C MET A 327 -8.14 9.79 -15.29
N GLY A 328 -7.14 10.60 -14.97
CA GLY A 328 -6.84 11.85 -15.69
C GLY A 328 -6.85 11.66 -17.22
N ASN A 329 -7.38 12.64 -17.95
CA ASN A 329 -7.25 12.69 -19.40
C ASN A 329 -5.83 13.15 -19.73
N TYR A 330 -4.94 12.21 -20.01
CA TYR A 330 -3.66 12.48 -20.66
C TYR A 330 -3.61 11.78 -22.02
#